data_AF-A0A955SAS5-F1
#
_entry.id   AF-A0A955SAS5-F1
#
_cell.length_a   1.000
_cell.length_b   1.000
_cell.length_c   1.000
_cell.angle_alpha   90.00
_cell.angle_beta   90.00
_cell.angle_gamma   90.00
#
_symmetry.space_group_name_H-M   'P 1'
#
loop_
_entity.id
_entity.type
_entity.pdbx_description
1 polymer ?
#
loop_
_entity_poly.entity_id
_entity_poly.type
_entity_poly.pdbx_seq_one_letter_code
_entity_poly.pdbx_strand_id
1 'polypeptide(L)'
;MSHFRTLEVSHPKFESNGLRCITVKSPALNRRADITLFVPEEAEGKTDLPLAILLHGVYGSHWNWTMVGGAHQVAGRLIKEEEIQPIALAMPSDGLWGDGSGYLQHADADYEKWIVE
;
A
#
# COMPACT_ATOMS: atom_id res chain seq x y z
N MET A 1 -13.32 13.90 -5.41
CA MET A 1 -12.82 14.50 -4.14
C MET A 1 -12.06 13.42 -3.39
N SER A 2 -10.95 13.75 -2.72
CA SER A 2 -10.18 12.76 -1.93
C SER A 2 -11.00 12.29 -0.74
N HIS A 3 -11.10 10.96 -0.52
CA HIS A 3 -11.69 10.37 0.69
C HIS A 3 -10.86 10.69 1.94
N PHE A 4 -9.57 10.97 1.78
CA PHE A 4 -8.68 11.36 2.88
C PHE A 4 -8.63 12.88 3.06
N ARG A 5 -8.62 13.31 4.33
CA ARG A 5 -8.47 14.73 4.70
C ARG A 5 -7.15 15.33 4.18
N THR A 6 -6.07 14.54 4.19
CA THR A 6 -4.78 14.89 3.60
C THR A 6 -4.29 13.72 2.78
N LEU A 7 -3.68 14.02 1.63
CA LEU A 7 -3.08 13.05 0.72
C LEU A 7 -1.78 13.65 0.19
N GLU A 8 -0.66 13.02 0.51
CA GLU A 8 0.64 13.31 -0.06
C GLU A 8 1.08 12.09 -0.87
N VAL A 9 1.60 12.32 -2.08
CA VAL A 9 2.06 11.26 -2.99
C VAL A 9 3.47 11.64 -3.46
N SER A 10 4.36 10.65 -3.53
CA SER A 10 5.69 10.84 -4.10
C SER A 10 5.63 11.49 -5.48
N HIS A 11 6.60 12.36 -5.76
CA HIS A 11 6.67 13.01 -7.06
C HIS A 11 7.17 12.01 -8.12
N PRO A 12 6.49 11.82 -9.26
CA PRO A 12 6.82 10.78 -10.25
C PRO A 12 8.28 10.77 -10.73
N LYS A 13 8.89 11.95 -10.86
CA LYS A 13 10.34 12.10 -11.17
C LYS A 13 11.28 11.31 -10.24
N PHE A 14 10.90 11.09 -8.99
CA PHE A 14 11.72 10.39 -7.98
C PHE A 14 11.18 8.99 -7.65
N GLU A 15 10.11 8.56 -8.32
CA GLU A 15 9.59 7.20 -8.22
C GLU A 15 10.45 6.25 -9.05
N SER A 16 10.51 4.97 -8.64
CA SER A 16 11.25 3.94 -9.35
C SER A 16 10.55 2.59 -9.19
N ASN A 17 10.77 1.68 -10.15
CA ASN A 17 10.23 0.30 -10.13
C ASN A 17 8.70 0.23 -9.97
N GLY A 18 7.97 1.19 -10.52
CA GLY A 18 6.51 1.27 -10.39
C GLY A 18 6.02 1.55 -8.96
N LEU A 19 6.90 1.94 -8.04
CA LEU A 19 6.59 2.18 -6.64
C LEU A 19 6.29 3.65 -6.37
N ARG A 20 5.23 3.86 -5.59
CA ARG A 20 4.82 5.16 -5.06
C ARG A 20 4.76 5.09 -3.54
N CYS A 21 5.13 6.18 -2.90
CA CYS A 21 4.96 6.37 -1.46
C CYS A 21 3.81 7.35 -1.26
N ILE A 22 2.87 6.97 -0.39
CA ILE A 22 1.68 7.75 -0.10
C ILE A 22 1.58 7.94 1.40
N THR A 23 1.30 9.16 1.85
CA THR A 23 0.94 9.44 3.24
C THR A 23 -0.45 10.05 3.29
N VAL A 24 -1.34 9.49 4.10
CA VAL A 24 -2.70 10.00 4.29
C VAL A 24 -3.01 10.23 5.76
N LYS A 25 -4.00 11.07 6.05
CA LYS A 25 -4.62 11.13 7.39
C LYS A 25 -5.85 10.24 7.42
N SER A 26 -5.76 9.16 8.21
CA SER A 26 -6.83 8.18 8.39
C SER A 26 -7.79 8.61 9.51
N PRO A 27 -9.11 8.68 9.24
CA PRO A 27 -10.11 8.83 10.28
C PRO A 27 -10.13 7.63 11.25
N ALA A 28 -9.95 6.40 10.73
CA ALA A 28 -9.95 5.16 11.52
C ALA A 28 -8.79 5.11 12.54
N LEU A 29 -7.63 5.64 12.18
CA LEU A 29 -6.45 5.67 13.06
C LEU A 29 -6.29 6.97 13.87
N ASN A 30 -7.09 7.99 13.53
CA ASN A 30 -6.96 9.38 14.02
C ASN A 30 -5.53 9.96 13.88
N ARG A 31 -4.74 9.47 12.91
CA ARG A 31 -3.34 9.86 12.67
C ARG A 31 -2.95 9.69 11.21
N ARG A 32 -1.68 9.97 10.89
CA ARG A 32 -1.13 9.70 9.55
C ARG A 32 -0.69 8.25 9.44
N ALA A 33 -0.86 7.67 8.27
CA ALA A 33 -0.33 6.36 7.93
C ALA A 33 0.24 6.39 6.50
N ASP A 34 1.18 5.49 6.26
CA ASP A 34 1.95 5.41 5.02
C ASP A 34 1.53 4.17 4.24
N ILE A 35 1.52 4.28 2.92
CA ILE A 35 1.20 3.20 2.00
C ILE A 35 2.29 3.18 0.93
N THR A 36 2.87 2.01 0.66
CA THR A 36 3.59 1.78 -0.58
C THR A 36 2.61 1.21 -1.60
N LEU A 37 2.56 1.81 -2.78
CA LEU A 37 1.71 1.37 -3.88
C LEU A 37 2.59 0.95 -5.06
N PHE A 38 2.41 -0.26 -5.56
CA PHE A 38 2.94 -0.68 -6.86
C PHE A 38 1.85 -0.56 -7.90
N VAL A 39 2.13 0.17 -8.99
CA VAL A 39 1.28 0.22 -10.18
C VAL A 39 2.12 -0.23 -11.38
N PRO A 40 1.77 -1.36 -12.05
CA PRO A 40 2.51 -1.83 -13.21
C PRO A 40 2.28 -0.89 -14.41
N GLU A 41 3.27 -0.76 -15.30
CA GLU A 41 3.15 0.08 -16.51
C GLU A 41 2.01 -0.41 -17.42
N GLU A 42 1.76 -1.72 -17.44
CA GLU A 42 0.67 -2.38 -18.17
C GLU A 42 -0.73 -2.00 -17.64
N ALA A 43 -0.81 -1.24 -16.55
CA ALA A 43 -2.05 -0.64 -16.06
C ALA A 43 -2.31 0.78 -16.56
N GLU A 44 -1.42 1.38 -17.36
CA GLU A 44 -1.64 2.72 -17.89
C GLU A 44 -2.95 2.80 -18.69
N GLY A 45 -3.78 3.80 -18.35
CA GLY A 45 -5.09 4.00 -18.97
C GLY A 45 -6.20 3.05 -18.47
N LYS A 46 -5.92 2.08 -17.61
CA LYS A 46 -6.94 1.21 -17.00
C LYS A 46 -7.66 1.92 -15.86
N THR A 47 -8.96 1.66 -15.72
CA THR A 47 -9.81 2.28 -14.68
C THR A 47 -10.40 1.29 -13.69
N ASP A 48 -10.30 -0.01 -14.00
CA ASP A 48 -10.82 -1.16 -13.26
C ASP A 48 -9.70 -2.13 -12.87
N LEU A 49 -8.54 -1.58 -12.50
CA LEU A 49 -7.37 -2.37 -12.13
C LEU A 49 -7.62 -3.15 -10.82
N PRO A 50 -7.46 -4.49 -10.80
CA PRO A 50 -7.51 -5.26 -9.56
C PRO A 50 -6.49 -4.74 -8.54
N LEU A 51 -6.83 -4.86 -7.26
CA LEU A 51 -5.97 -4.45 -6.14
C LEU A 51 -5.78 -5.62 -5.18
N ALA A 52 -4.52 -5.95 -4.87
CA ALA A 52 -4.18 -6.81 -3.75
C ALA A 52 -3.61 -5.96 -2.61
N ILE A 53 -4.13 -6.17 -1.39
CA ILE A 53 -3.58 -5.56 -0.18
C ILE A 53 -2.64 -6.56 0.48
N LEU A 54 -1.39 -6.17 0.68
CA LEU A 54 -0.37 -7.00 1.30
C LEU A 54 -0.01 -6.44 2.68
N LEU A 55 -0.44 -7.15 3.73
CA LEU A 55 -0.21 -6.79 5.11
C LEU A 55 1.14 -7.36 5.60
N HIS A 56 1.89 -6.57 6.36
CA HIS A 56 3.16 -7.02 6.92
C HIS A 56 2.97 -7.66 8.31
N GLY A 57 3.97 -8.40 8.77
CA GLY A 57 3.98 -8.94 10.14
C GLY A 57 4.43 -7.92 11.19
N VAL A 58 4.42 -8.35 12.45
CA VAL A 58 5.02 -7.63 13.58
C VAL A 58 6.48 -7.26 13.26
N TYR A 59 6.93 -6.10 13.73
CA TYR A 59 8.24 -5.49 13.46
C TYR A 59 8.49 -5.04 12.01
N GLY A 60 7.47 -5.14 11.15
CA GLY A 60 7.50 -4.65 9.79
C GLY A 60 6.88 -3.26 9.63
N SER A 61 6.85 -2.81 8.38
CA SER A 61 6.22 -1.60 7.90
C SER A 61 5.84 -1.77 6.43
N HIS A 62 5.15 -0.76 5.88
CA HIS A 62 4.60 -0.74 4.53
C HIS A 62 5.62 -1.09 3.42
N TRP A 63 6.90 -0.81 3.62
CA TRP A 63 7.96 -1.03 2.64
C TRP A 63 8.59 -2.45 2.68
N ASN A 64 8.28 -3.28 3.69
CA ASN A 64 8.93 -4.59 3.83
C ASN A 64 8.68 -5.51 2.63
N TRP A 65 7.46 -5.50 2.09
CA TRP A 65 7.11 -6.31 0.92
C TRP A 65 7.95 -5.97 -0.31
N THR A 66 8.34 -4.70 -0.49
CA THR A 66 9.12 -4.26 -1.65
C THR A 66 10.61 -4.36 -1.42
N MET A 67 11.10 -3.91 -0.26
CA MET A 67 12.53 -3.76 -0.01
C MET A 67 13.17 -4.98 0.66
N VAL A 68 12.37 -5.87 1.26
CA VAL A 68 12.85 -7.16 1.79
C VAL A 68 12.35 -8.31 0.91
N GLY A 69 11.08 -8.29 0.54
CA GLY A 69 10.44 -9.40 -0.19
C GLY A 69 10.50 -9.30 -1.72
N GLY A 70 10.74 -8.14 -2.30
CA GLY A 70 10.75 -7.96 -3.75
C GLY A 70 9.39 -8.23 -4.44
N ALA A 71 8.26 -8.16 -3.72
CA ALA A 71 6.95 -8.58 -4.24
C ALA A 71 6.54 -7.88 -5.54
N HIS A 72 6.78 -6.57 -5.63
CA HIS A 72 6.54 -5.77 -6.84
C HIS A 72 7.33 -6.26 -8.07
N GLN A 73 8.55 -6.80 -7.89
CA GLN A 73 9.35 -7.33 -8.99
C GLN A 73 8.80 -8.68 -9.47
N VAL A 74 8.35 -9.53 -8.54
CA VAL A 74 7.69 -10.79 -8.87
C VAL A 74 6.40 -10.52 -9.63
N ALA A 75 5.55 -9.62 -9.12
CA ALA A 75 4.31 -9.23 -9.78
C ALA A 75 4.58 -8.63 -11.17
N GLY A 76 5.50 -7.67 -11.28
CA GLY A 76 5.88 -7.07 -12.57
C GLY A 76 6.39 -8.10 -13.58
N ARG A 77 7.22 -9.06 -13.15
CA ARG A 77 7.67 -10.15 -14.02
C ARG A 77 6.52 -11.03 -14.50
N LEU A 78 5.65 -11.49 -13.59
CA LEU A 78 4.51 -12.34 -13.95
C LEU A 78 3.51 -11.63 -14.87
N ILE A 79 3.31 -10.32 -14.68
CA ILE A 79 2.49 -9.49 -15.56
C ILE A 79 3.10 -9.42 -16.96
N LYS A 80 4.41 -9.14 -17.05
CA LYS A 80 5.13 -9.05 -18.31
C LYS A 80 5.21 -10.38 -19.06
N GLU A 81 5.26 -11.49 -18.33
CA GLU A 81 5.21 -12.85 -18.86
C GLU A 81 3.76 -13.31 -19.18
N GLU A 82 2.76 -12.45 -18.96
CA GLU A 82 1.33 -12.73 -19.15
C GLU A 82 0.77 -13.90 -18.31
N GLU A 83 1.49 -14.31 -17.25
CA GLU A 83 1.08 -15.36 -16.31
C GLU A 83 -0.04 -14.89 -15.36
N ILE A 84 -0.11 -13.59 -15.09
CA ILE A 84 -1.21 -12.94 -14.37
C ILE A 84 -1.65 -11.67 -15.08
N GLN A 85 -2.92 -11.29 -14.91
CA GLN A 85 -3.40 -9.99 -15.37
C GLN A 85 -2.73 -8.83 -14.61
N PRO A 86 -2.60 -7.63 -15.21
CA PRO A 86 -2.14 -6.45 -14.49
C PRO A 86 -2.93 -6.20 -13.21
N ILE A 87 -2.21 -6.02 -12.10
CA ILE A 87 -2.74 -5.85 -10.74
C ILE A 87 -1.91 -4.81 -9.99
N ALA A 88 -2.55 -3.93 -9.23
CA ALA A 88 -1.86 -3.07 -8.28
C ALA A 88 -1.65 -3.78 -6.93
N LEU A 89 -0.56 -3.45 -6.25
CA LEU A 89 -0.31 -3.90 -4.88
C LEU A 89 -0.33 -2.70 -3.95
N ALA A 90 -1.23 -2.68 -2.98
CA ALA A 90 -1.20 -1.73 -1.87
C ALA A 90 -0.59 -2.41 -0.64
N MET A 91 0.41 -1.78 -0.05
CA MET A 91 1.10 -2.25 1.14
C MET A 91 0.97 -1.14 2.19
N PRO A 92 -0.11 -1.09 2.98
CA PRO A 92 -0.30 -0.09 4.02
C PRO A 92 0.56 -0.42 5.24
N SER A 93 0.97 0.61 5.98
CA SER A 93 1.48 0.43 7.33
C SER A 93 0.33 0.02 8.24
N ASP A 94 0.64 -0.71 9.29
CA ASP A 94 -0.29 -1.08 10.35
C ASP A 94 -0.59 0.08 11.32
N GLY A 95 -0.39 1.33 10.88
CA GLY A 95 -0.51 2.54 11.70
C GLY A 95 0.66 2.79 12.65
N LEU A 96 1.75 2.01 12.54
CA LEU A 96 2.98 2.12 13.33
C LEU A 96 2.70 2.09 14.84
N TRP A 97 1.79 1.23 15.26
CA TRP A 97 1.40 1.09 16.66
C TRP A 97 2.33 0.12 17.38
N GLY A 98 3.18 0.65 18.27
CA GLY A 98 4.14 -0.16 19.02
C GLY A 98 5.00 -1.01 18.07
N ASP A 99 5.01 -2.31 18.32
CA ASP A 99 5.70 -3.30 17.47
C ASP A 99 4.79 -3.91 16.38
N GLY A 100 3.48 -3.68 16.45
CA GLY A 100 2.49 -4.28 15.58
C GLY A 100 1.07 -4.07 16.08
N SER A 101 0.18 -3.48 15.29
CA SER A 101 -1.24 -3.32 15.66
C SER A 101 -2.04 -4.62 15.56
N GLY A 102 -1.52 -5.60 14.82
CA GLY A 102 -2.25 -6.83 14.46
C GLY A 102 -3.43 -6.58 13.51
N TYR A 103 -3.60 -5.36 13.01
CA TYR A 103 -4.76 -4.93 12.23
C TYR A 103 -6.10 -5.17 12.94
N LEU A 104 -6.10 -5.11 14.27
CA LEU A 104 -7.28 -5.26 15.12
C LEU A 104 -7.71 -3.91 15.69
N GLN A 105 -8.96 -3.82 16.11
CA GLN A 105 -9.44 -2.65 16.85
C GLN A 105 -8.74 -2.53 18.21
N HIS A 106 -8.27 -1.31 18.51
CA HIS A 106 -7.73 -0.91 19.82
C HIS A 106 -8.61 0.18 20.45
N ALA A 107 -8.25 0.65 21.64
CA ALA A 107 -9.05 1.61 22.39
C ALA A 107 -9.23 2.97 21.68
N ASP A 108 -8.24 3.43 20.92
CA ASP A 108 -8.20 4.76 20.31
C ASP A 108 -8.18 4.76 18.77
N ALA A 109 -8.13 3.58 18.15
CA ALA A 109 -8.00 3.43 16.71
C ALA A 109 -8.54 2.08 16.22
N ASP A 110 -9.07 2.07 15.00
CA ASP A 110 -9.59 0.89 14.32
C ASP A 110 -8.70 0.54 13.12
N TYR A 111 -7.81 -0.43 13.32
CA TYR A 111 -6.83 -0.81 12.32
C TYR A 111 -7.38 -1.79 11.28
N GLU A 112 -8.50 -2.45 11.58
CA GLU A 112 -9.23 -3.25 10.59
C GLU A 112 -9.88 -2.31 9.57
N LYS A 113 -10.62 -1.30 10.06
CA LYS A 113 -11.24 -0.28 9.19
C LYS A 113 -10.23 0.49 8.37
N TRP A 114 -9.06 0.78 8.93
CA TRP A 114 -7.98 1.41 8.17
C TRP A 114 -7.61 0.63 6.89
N ILE A 115 -7.75 -0.68 6.89
CA ILE A 115 -7.39 -1.53 5.75
C ILE A 115 -8.54 -1.67 4.75
N VAL A 116 -9.79 -1.73 5.22
CA VAL A 116 -10.94 -2.10 4.38
C VAL A 116 -11.88 -0.96 4.02
N GLU A 117 -11.77 0.22 4.65
CA GLU A 117 -12.61 1.41 4.42
C GLU A 117 -11.82 2.63 3.92
#